data_AF-A0A259DA12-F1
#
_entry.id   AF-A0A259DA12-F1
#
_cell.length_a   1.000
_cell.length_b   1.000
_cell.length_c   1.000
_cell.angle_alpha   90.00
_cell.angle_beta   90.00
_cell.angle_gamma   90.00
#
_symmetry.space_group_name_H-M   'P 1'
#
loop_
_entity.id
_entity.type
_entity.pdbx_description
1 polymer ?
#
loop_
_entity_poly.entity_id
_entity_poly.type
_entity_poly.pdbx_seq_one_letter_code
_entity_poly.pdbx_strand_id
1 'polypeptide(L)'
;MKVIICGAGQVGWQIARHLAGEKNDVTLVDVNPDLVRRATDTLDVQGVVGFASHPDVLERAGARDADMLIAATHSDEVNMVTCQVAQAAFDITRKIARIRAPNYLGALYGDLMTSDRLAIDVVISPEREVAEAALQRLAAPATFDTESFMGGRAQLLGIQLDAECPVLNTPLRQLNELFSTLRAIVVGIRRDGRLFAPDPGDQLLADDQIYVFSHFEDLNRSIEIFGKTTKKQERIVIVGGGNVGLAVARALEARSTRVHTKIIEKDRAQAEAAADGLERTIVLH
;
A
#
# COMPACT_ATOMS: atom_id res chain seq x y z
N MET A 1 8.03 21.94 -2.03
CA MET A 1 9.05 21.35 -1.13
C MET A 1 10.26 20.98 -1.97
N LYS A 2 11.46 20.92 -1.36
CA LYS A 2 12.70 20.44 -1.97
C LYS A 2 12.89 18.96 -1.64
N VAL A 3 12.85 18.10 -2.65
CA VAL A 3 12.89 16.64 -2.49
C VAL A 3 14.05 16.05 -3.27
N ILE A 4 14.88 15.26 -2.60
CA ILE A 4 15.93 14.48 -3.23
C ILE A 4 15.46 13.03 -3.38
N ILE A 5 15.53 12.50 -4.61
CA ILE A 5 15.19 11.11 -4.92
C ILE A 5 16.45 10.39 -5.36
N CYS A 6 16.89 9.42 -4.57
CA CYS A 6 18.06 8.60 -4.85
C CYS A 6 17.63 7.31 -5.53
N GLY A 7 17.94 7.17 -6.82
CA GLY A 7 17.57 6.07 -7.69
C GLY A 7 16.63 6.52 -8.80
N ALA A 8 17.12 6.53 -10.04
CA ALA A 8 16.41 6.88 -11.27
C ALA A 8 15.74 5.68 -11.96
N GLY A 9 15.61 4.56 -11.26
CA GLY A 9 14.88 3.39 -11.74
C GLY A 9 13.38 3.67 -11.88
N GLN A 10 12.60 2.63 -12.21
CA GLN A 10 11.15 2.75 -12.42
C GLN A 10 10.42 3.43 -11.26
N VAL A 11 10.74 3.06 -10.02
CA VAL A 11 10.09 3.62 -8.83
C VAL A 11 10.43 5.10 -8.65
N GLY A 12 11.71 5.46 -8.60
CA GLY A 12 12.12 6.85 -8.41
C GLY A 12 11.67 7.76 -9.55
N TRP A 13 11.63 7.27 -10.79
CA TRP A 13 11.10 8.01 -11.93
C TRP A 13 9.60 8.33 -11.78
N GLN A 14 8.77 7.38 -11.34
CA GLN A 14 7.34 7.63 -11.12
C GLN A 14 7.10 8.61 -9.96
N ILE A 15 7.88 8.47 -8.87
CA ILE A 15 7.82 9.41 -7.74
C ILE A 15 8.20 10.83 -8.21
N ALA A 16 9.30 10.95 -8.96
CA ALA A 16 9.76 12.22 -9.50
C ALA A 16 8.71 12.86 -10.41
N ARG A 17 8.10 12.07 -11.30
CA ARG A 17 7.03 12.55 -12.19
C ARG A 17 5.84 13.09 -11.43
N HIS A 18 5.40 12.40 -10.38
CA HIS A 18 4.24 12.81 -9.60
C HIS A 18 4.53 14.09 -8.81
N LEU A 19 5.66 14.13 -8.08
CA LEU A 19 6.04 15.28 -7.26
C LEU A 19 6.35 16.53 -8.09
N ALA A 20 7.00 16.38 -9.24
CA ALA A 20 7.22 17.49 -10.16
C ALA A 20 5.90 18.03 -10.72
N GLY A 21 4.94 17.14 -11.03
CA GLY A 21 3.59 17.52 -11.45
C GLY A 21 2.83 18.36 -10.41
N GLU A 22 3.12 18.15 -9.12
CA GLU A 22 2.60 18.95 -8.00
C GLU A 22 3.39 20.24 -7.73
N LYS A 23 4.34 20.61 -8.61
CA LYS A 23 5.21 21.80 -8.50
C LYS A 23 6.16 21.77 -7.28
N ASN A 24 6.65 20.58 -6.93
CA ASN A 24 7.79 20.45 -6.00
C ASN A 24 9.12 20.60 -6.74
N ASP A 25 10.15 21.07 -6.04
CA ASP A 25 11.52 21.11 -6.53
C ASP A 25 12.15 19.75 -6.29
N VAL A 26 12.38 18.99 -7.37
CA VAL A 26 12.80 17.59 -7.31
C VAL A 26 14.18 17.44 -7.93
N THR A 27 15.10 16.86 -7.16
CA THR A 27 16.43 16.47 -7.64
C THR A 27 16.57 14.96 -7.63
N LEU A 28 16.92 14.38 -8.77
CA LEU A 28 17.09 12.96 -8.97
C LEU A 28 18.58 12.59 -8.99
N VAL A 29 18.98 11.59 -8.21
CA VAL A 29 20.37 11.11 -8.10
C VAL A 29 20.46 9.68 -8.57
N ASP A 30 21.34 9.36 -9.53
CA ASP A 30 21.64 7.97 -9.91
C ASP A 30 23.07 7.82 -10.42
N VAL A 31 23.62 6.61 -10.32
CA VAL A 31 24.95 6.28 -10.84
C VAL A 31 24.95 6.17 -12.36
N ASN A 32 23.80 5.86 -12.96
CA ASN A 32 23.64 5.73 -14.40
C ASN A 32 23.27 7.08 -15.04
N PRO A 33 24.18 7.69 -15.82
CA PRO A 33 23.92 8.98 -16.47
C PRO A 33 22.76 8.93 -17.47
N ASP A 34 22.51 7.79 -18.11
CA ASP A 34 21.42 7.66 -19.09
C ASP A 34 20.05 7.72 -18.41
N LEU A 35 19.92 7.16 -17.21
CA LEU A 35 18.67 7.24 -16.43
C LEU A 35 18.42 8.68 -15.94
N VAL A 36 19.47 9.35 -15.46
CA VAL A 36 19.38 10.77 -15.03
C VAL A 36 18.97 11.63 -16.22
N ARG A 37 19.67 11.50 -17.35
CA ARG A 37 19.37 12.26 -18.58
C ARG A 37 17.95 12.02 -19.06
N ARG A 38 17.49 10.76 -19.09
CA ARG A 38 16.12 10.44 -19.49
C ARG A 38 15.10 11.12 -18.58
N ALA A 39 15.35 11.17 -17.28
CA ALA A 39 14.46 11.83 -16.32
C ALA A 39 14.43 13.35 -16.56
N THR A 40 15.59 14.00 -16.67
CA THR A 40 15.70 15.46 -16.89
C THR A 40 15.18 15.91 -18.26
N ASP A 41 15.27 15.06 -19.29
CA ASP A 41 14.76 15.37 -20.63
C ASP A 41 13.22 15.27 -20.69
N THR A 42 12.60 14.50 -19.78
CA THR A 42 11.16 14.19 -19.83
C THR A 42 10.36 14.90 -18.73
N LEU A 43 10.98 15.17 -17.57
CA LEU A 43 10.34 15.70 -16.37
C LEU A 43 10.99 17.03 -15.99
N ASP A 44 10.23 17.91 -15.35
CA ASP A 44 10.73 19.16 -14.78
C ASP A 44 11.46 18.90 -13.45
N VAL A 45 12.65 18.30 -13.54
CA VAL A 45 13.47 17.87 -12.40
C VAL A 45 14.94 18.15 -12.64
N GLN A 46 15.70 18.34 -11.56
CA GLN A 46 17.16 18.39 -11.62
C GLN A 46 17.76 16.97 -11.59
N GLY A 47 18.97 16.80 -12.15
CA GLY A 47 19.64 15.51 -12.24
C GLY A 47 21.09 15.58 -11.77
N VAL A 48 21.50 14.66 -10.89
CA VAL A 48 22.87 14.52 -10.42
C VAL A 48 23.35 13.09 -10.65
N VAL A 49 24.47 12.96 -11.37
CA VAL A 49 25.12 11.67 -11.58
C VAL A 49 26.12 11.41 -10.44
N GLY A 50 25.97 10.28 -9.77
CA GLY A 50 26.87 9.84 -8.70
C GLY A 50 26.26 8.80 -7.76
N PHE A 51 27.06 8.32 -6.81
CA PHE A 51 26.60 7.44 -5.75
C PHE A 51 25.86 8.25 -4.69
N ALA A 52 24.57 7.96 -4.48
CA ALA A 52 23.74 8.68 -3.52
C ALA A 52 24.24 8.59 -2.06
N SER A 53 25.01 7.55 -1.72
CA SER A 53 25.62 7.38 -0.41
C SER A 53 26.82 8.31 -0.17
N HIS A 54 27.29 9.03 -1.18
CA HIS A 54 28.44 9.93 -1.06
C HIS A 54 28.00 11.34 -0.64
N PRO A 55 28.63 11.94 0.40
CA PRO A 55 28.27 13.28 0.87
C PRO A 55 28.37 14.38 -0.21
N ASP A 56 29.42 14.35 -1.04
CA ASP A 56 29.62 15.34 -2.11
C ASP A 56 28.54 15.28 -3.18
N VAL A 57 28.03 14.08 -3.47
CA VAL A 57 26.92 13.86 -4.41
C VAL A 57 25.61 14.41 -3.83
N LEU A 58 25.33 14.15 -2.55
CA LEU A 58 24.14 14.70 -1.88
C LEU A 58 24.21 16.22 -1.75
N GLU A 59 25.38 16.78 -1.46
CA GLU A 59 25.57 18.24 -1.42
C GLU A 59 25.30 18.87 -2.79
N ARG A 60 25.83 18.29 -3.87
CA ARG A 60 25.51 18.69 -5.26
C ARG A 60 24.03 18.56 -5.61
N ALA A 61 23.33 17.61 -4.98
CA ALA A 61 21.89 17.43 -5.16
C ALA A 61 21.03 18.41 -4.33
N GLY A 62 21.66 19.31 -3.55
CA GLY A 62 20.96 20.32 -2.77
C GLY A 62 20.57 19.85 -1.36
N ALA A 63 21.25 18.83 -0.80
CA ALA A 63 20.89 18.24 0.50
C ALA A 63 20.84 19.22 1.67
N ARG A 64 21.59 20.32 1.63
CA ARG A 64 21.61 21.34 2.71
C ARG A 64 20.26 22.02 2.92
N ASP A 65 19.47 22.14 1.87
CA ASP A 65 18.17 22.82 1.90
C ASP A 65 17.01 21.84 1.62
N ALA A 66 17.27 20.53 1.63
CA ALA A 66 16.26 19.55 1.27
C ALA A 66 15.28 19.29 2.43
N ASP A 67 13.99 19.35 2.15
CA ASP A 67 12.93 19.03 3.11
C ASP A 67 12.79 17.50 3.29
N MET A 68 13.09 16.75 2.23
CA MET A 68 12.89 15.30 2.19
C MET A 68 13.92 14.59 1.32
N LEU A 69 14.31 13.39 1.74
CA LEU A 69 15.10 12.45 0.96
C LEU A 69 14.37 11.11 0.81
N ILE A 70 14.31 10.60 -0.42
CA ILE A 70 13.71 9.30 -0.77
C ILE A 70 14.80 8.40 -1.36
N ALA A 71 15.23 7.41 -0.59
CA ALA A 71 16.22 6.42 -0.99
C ALA A 71 15.53 5.19 -1.62
N ALA A 72 15.48 5.14 -2.95
CA ALA A 72 14.81 4.12 -3.74
C ALA A 72 15.75 3.44 -4.76
N THR A 73 17.04 3.32 -4.43
CA THR A 73 18.03 2.62 -5.25
C THR A 73 17.80 1.10 -5.21
N HIS A 74 18.54 0.36 -6.02
CA HIS A 74 18.43 -1.10 -6.13
C HIS A 74 19.00 -1.88 -4.93
N SER A 75 19.82 -1.25 -4.08
CA SER A 75 20.45 -1.86 -2.90
C SER A 75 19.85 -1.27 -1.63
N ASP A 76 19.43 -2.16 -0.72
CA ASP A 76 18.94 -1.75 0.60
C ASP A 76 20.06 -1.10 1.41
N GLU A 77 21.29 -1.60 1.29
CA GLU A 77 22.48 -1.09 1.95
C GLU A 77 22.80 0.34 1.52
N VAL A 78 22.74 0.61 0.21
CA VAL A 78 22.91 1.98 -0.32
C VAL A 78 21.80 2.88 0.20
N ASN A 79 20.55 2.41 0.27
CA ASN A 79 19.45 3.22 0.77
C ASN A 79 19.63 3.57 2.26
N MET A 80 20.03 2.59 3.08
CA MET A 80 20.31 2.79 4.50
C MET A 80 21.46 3.78 4.72
N VAL A 81 22.58 3.60 4.03
CA VAL A 81 23.74 4.50 4.14
C VAL A 81 23.40 5.91 3.66
N THR A 82 22.62 6.03 2.58
CA THR A 82 22.18 7.34 2.06
C THR A 82 21.37 8.10 3.11
N CYS A 83 20.42 7.46 3.78
CA CYS A 83 19.65 8.09 4.85
C CYS A 83 20.53 8.48 6.04
N GLN A 84 21.49 7.63 6.42
CA GLN A 84 22.42 7.93 7.49
C GLN A 84 23.33 9.12 7.18
N VAL A 85 23.88 9.19 5.96
CA VAL A 85 24.69 10.34 5.50
C VAL A 85 23.83 11.61 5.46
N ALA A 86 22.60 11.51 4.95
CA ALA A 86 21.65 12.61 4.90
C ALA A 86 21.38 13.21 6.30
N GLN A 87 21.19 12.35 7.30
CA GLN A 87 21.02 12.78 8.69
C GLN A 87 22.32 13.39 9.24
N ALA A 88 23.44 12.68 9.13
CA ALA A 88 24.68 13.06 9.80
C ALA A 88 25.35 14.31 9.22
N ALA A 89 25.28 14.52 7.91
CA ALA A 89 25.97 15.61 7.23
C ALA A 89 25.07 16.80 6.89
N PHE A 90 23.75 16.60 6.77
CA PHE A 90 22.83 17.62 6.26
C PHE A 90 21.57 17.82 7.10
N ASP A 91 21.35 17.00 8.14
CA ASP A 91 20.20 17.09 9.06
C ASP A 91 18.83 17.10 8.34
N ILE A 92 18.72 16.36 7.22
CA ILE A 92 17.46 16.27 6.45
C ILE A 92 16.37 15.67 7.35
N THR A 93 15.29 16.41 7.55
CA THR A 93 14.28 16.08 8.57
C THR A 93 13.47 14.84 8.25
N ARG A 94 13.18 14.58 6.96
CA ARG A 94 12.33 13.45 6.54
C ARG A 94 13.03 12.54 5.52
N LYS A 95 13.30 11.31 5.92
CA LYS A 95 14.05 10.31 5.15
C LYS A 95 13.20 9.06 4.97
N ILE A 96 12.92 8.72 3.71
CA ILE A 96 12.13 7.55 3.33
C ILE A 96 13.08 6.57 2.64
N ALA A 97 13.14 5.33 3.10
CA ALA A 97 13.99 4.31 2.48
C ALA A 97 13.17 3.11 2.00
N ARG A 98 13.47 2.65 0.79
CA ARG A 98 12.98 1.37 0.29
C ARG A 98 13.87 0.25 0.80
N ILE A 99 13.29 -0.67 1.56
CA ILE A 99 13.99 -1.85 2.11
C ILE A 99 13.19 -3.11 1.76
N ARG A 100 13.83 -4.04 1.04
CA ARG A 100 13.19 -5.28 0.56
C ARG A 100 13.52 -6.47 1.44
N ALA A 101 14.76 -6.55 1.91
CA ALA A 101 15.26 -7.73 2.60
C ALA A 101 14.51 -7.94 3.93
N PRO A 102 13.82 -9.09 4.11
CA PRO A 102 13.06 -9.37 5.33
C PRO A 102 13.91 -9.33 6.60
N ASN A 103 15.21 -9.62 6.48
CA ASN A 103 16.16 -9.66 7.58
C ASN A 103 16.32 -8.29 8.27
N TYR A 104 16.17 -7.18 7.53
CA TYR A 104 16.19 -5.83 8.11
C TYR A 104 14.85 -5.43 8.73
N LEU A 105 13.77 -6.13 8.37
CA LEU A 105 12.40 -5.76 8.71
C LEU A 105 11.81 -6.62 9.84
N GLY A 106 12.59 -7.55 10.39
CA GLY A 106 12.17 -8.41 11.50
C GLY A 106 12.09 -7.66 12.82
N ALA A 107 11.23 -8.14 13.74
CA ALA A 107 10.99 -7.50 15.04
C ALA A 107 12.28 -7.33 15.88
N LEU A 108 13.25 -8.23 15.74
CA LEU A 108 14.55 -8.16 16.42
C LEU A 108 15.43 -7.00 15.96
N TYR A 109 15.21 -6.51 14.74
CA TYR A 109 16.04 -5.49 14.09
C TYR A 109 15.25 -4.21 13.79
N GLY A 110 14.00 -4.10 14.25
CA GLY A 110 13.15 -2.92 14.06
C GLY A 110 13.81 -1.63 14.58
N ASP A 111 14.55 -1.74 15.67
CA ASP A 111 15.28 -0.62 16.27
C ASP A 111 16.43 -0.10 15.39
N LEU A 112 16.88 -0.83 14.35
CA LEU A 112 17.92 -0.37 13.44
C LEU A 112 17.50 0.91 12.68
N MET A 113 16.21 1.06 12.43
CA MET A 113 15.66 2.15 11.61
C MET A 113 15.50 3.45 12.38
N THR A 114 15.65 3.43 13.70
CA THR A 114 15.47 4.59 14.57
C THR A 114 16.42 5.75 14.24
N SER A 115 16.01 6.96 14.58
CA SER A 115 16.76 8.21 14.39
C SER A 115 18.18 8.16 14.99
N ASP A 116 18.36 7.38 16.07
CA ASP A 116 19.64 7.22 16.76
C ASP A 116 20.60 6.22 16.06
N ARG A 117 20.17 5.56 14.97
CA ARG A 117 20.95 4.57 14.23
C ARG A 117 21.05 4.87 12.73
N LEU A 118 20.20 4.24 11.92
CA LEU A 118 20.20 4.44 10.46
C LEU A 118 19.41 5.69 10.05
N ALA A 119 18.66 6.27 10.99
CA ALA A 119 17.87 7.48 10.79
C ALA A 119 16.97 7.39 9.56
N ILE A 120 16.07 6.39 9.56
CA ILE A 120 15.08 6.21 8.51
C ILE A 120 13.70 6.47 9.13
N ASP A 121 13.09 7.59 8.76
CA ASP A 121 11.82 8.01 9.34
C ASP A 121 10.65 7.16 8.82
N VAL A 122 10.73 6.72 7.56
CA VAL A 122 9.73 5.85 6.94
C VAL A 122 10.41 4.75 6.14
N VAL A 123 10.06 3.50 6.43
CA VAL A 123 10.52 2.33 5.67
C VAL A 123 9.39 1.86 4.76
N ILE A 124 9.68 1.70 3.46
CA ILE A 124 8.76 1.13 2.49
C ILE A 124 9.29 -0.22 2.03
N SER A 125 8.51 -1.27 2.27
CA SER A 125 8.80 -2.63 1.79
C SER A 125 7.80 -3.02 0.70
N PRO A 126 8.17 -2.94 -0.59
CA PRO A 126 7.24 -3.19 -1.70
C PRO A 126 6.52 -4.54 -1.58
N GLU A 127 7.23 -5.58 -1.15
CA GLU A 127 6.67 -6.91 -0.99
C GLU A 127 5.61 -6.98 0.11
N ARG A 128 5.81 -6.24 1.22
CA ARG A 128 4.80 -6.13 2.29
C ARG A 128 3.60 -5.31 1.87
N GLU A 129 3.81 -4.16 1.22
CA GLU A 129 2.73 -3.31 0.72
C GLU A 129 1.82 -4.08 -0.27
N VAL A 130 2.42 -4.87 -1.16
CA VAL A 130 1.66 -5.71 -2.11
C VAL A 130 0.92 -6.82 -1.38
N ALA A 131 1.55 -7.47 -0.40
CA ALA A 131 0.90 -8.51 0.40
C ALA A 131 -0.28 -7.96 1.20
N GLU A 132 -0.14 -6.78 1.81
CA GLU A 132 -1.19 -6.09 2.55
C GLU A 132 -2.36 -5.72 1.63
N ALA A 133 -2.09 -5.12 0.47
CA ALA A 133 -3.10 -4.81 -0.53
C ALA A 133 -3.86 -6.07 -1.01
N ALA A 134 -3.15 -7.20 -1.16
CA ALA A 134 -3.79 -8.48 -1.49
C ALA A 134 -4.68 -8.99 -0.35
N LEU A 135 -4.21 -8.92 0.90
CA LEU A 135 -4.95 -9.33 2.09
C LEU A 135 -6.20 -8.46 2.34
N GLN A 136 -6.11 -7.17 2.04
CA GLN A 136 -7.23 -6.23 2.12
C GLN A 136 -8.30 -6.58 1.09
N ARG A 137 -7.92 -6.85 -0.16
CA ARG A 137 -8.85 -7.37 -1.18
C ARG A 137 -9.48 -8.70 -0.79
N LEU A 138 -8.72 -9.59 -0.15
CA LEU A 138 -9.24 -10.87 0.37
C LEU A 138 -10.22 -10.66 1.54
N ALA A 139 -10.03 -9.61 2.36
CA ALA A 139 -10.89 -9.35 3.52
C ALA A 139 -12.31 -8.94 3.12
N ALA A 140 -12.50 -8.28 1.98
CA ALA A 140 -13.80 -7.82 1.52
C ALA A 140 -14.04 -8.17 0.03
N PRO A 141 -14.29 -9.46 -0.31
CA PRO A 141 -14.39 -9.93 -1.70
C PRO A 141 -15.56 -9.32 -2.48
N ALA A 142 -16.59 -8.87 -1.75
CA ALA A 142 -17.78 -8.24 -2.31
C ALA A 142 -17.60 -6.73 -2.55
N THR A 143 -16.43 -6.16 -2.23
CA THR A 143 -16.13 -4.74 -2.38
C THR A 143 -15.09 -4.54 -3.49
N PHE A 144 -15.28 -3.52 -4.33
CA PHE A 144 -14.32 -3.16 -5.37
C PHE A 144 -13.27 -2.15 -4.87
N ASP A 145 -13.53 -1.53 -3.73
CA ASP A 145 -12.68 -0.52 -3.09
C ASP A 145 -12.78 -0.67 -1.58
N THR A 146 -11.68 -0.50 -0.86
CA THR A 146 -11.68 -0.52 0.61
C THR A 146 -10.56 0.36 1.12
N GLU A 147 -10.85 1.23 2.08
CA GLU A 147 -9.86 2.06 2.74
C GLU A 147 -10.03 2.06 4.25
N SER A 148 -8.91 2.08 4.98
CA SER A 148 -8.88 1.98 6.44
C SER A 148 -8.66 3.35 7.08
N PHE A 149 -9.49 3.69 8.06
CA PHE A 149 -9.43 4.96 8.78
C PHE A 149 -9.32 4.76 10.29
N MET A 150 -8.85 5.79 10.99
CA MET A 150 -8.75 5.82 12.45
C MET A 150 -7.97 4.65 13.07
N GLY A 151 -6.92 4.19 12.38
CA GLY A 151 -6.12 3.03 12.79
C GLY A 151 -6.88 1.70 12.71
N GLY A 152 -7.77 1.55 11.72
CA GLY A 152 -8.54 0.32 11.50
C GLY A 152 -9.88 0.25 12.26
N ARG A 153 -10.27 1.31 12.98
CA ARG A 153 -11.57 1.36 13.69
C ARG A 153 -12.75 1.66 12.78
N ALA A 154 -12.50 2.27 11.62
CA ALA A 154 -13.50 2.53 10.60
C ALA A 154 -12.95 2.12 9.23
N GLN A 155 -13.84 1.65 8.35
CA GLN A 155 -13.53 1.31 6.97
C GLN A 155 -14.50 1.96 6.00
N LEU A 156 -13.97 2.48 4.91
CA LEU A 156 -14.73 2.85 3.73
C LEU A 156 -14.80 1.65 2.79
N LEU A 157 -15.98 1.31 2.31
CA LEU A 157 -16.25 0.16 1.45
C LEU A 157 -16.91 0.62 0.16
N GLY A 158 -16.34 0.27 -0.99
CA GLY A 158 -16.96 0.42 -2.30
C GLY A 158 -17.78 -0.82 -2.64
N ILE A 159 -19.11 -0.72 -2.68
CA ILE A 159 -20.02 -1.83 -2.98
C ILE A 159 -20.76 -1.56 -4.29
N GLN A 160 -20.70 -2.52 -5.22
CA GLN A 160 -21.50 -2.49 -6.45
C GLN A 160 -22.88 -3.08 -6.13
N LEU A 161 -23.97 -2.35 -6.39
CA LEU A 161 -25.32 -2.84 -6.17
C LEU A 161 -25.80 -3.66 -7.38
N ASP A 162 -26.23 -4.90 -7.12
CA ASP A 162 -26.81 -5.76 -8.14
C ASP A 162 -28.34 -5.57 -8.17
N ALA A 163 -28.98 -6.00 -9.26
CA ALA A 163 -30.45 -5.94 -9.40
C ALA A 163 -31.22 -6.69 -8.29
N GLU A 164 -30.60 -7.69 -7.66
CA GLU A 164 -31.17 -8.48 -6.56
C GLU A 164 -30.92 -7.87 -5.17
N CYS A 165 -30.37 -6.65 -5.09
CA CYS A 165 -30.04 -6.02 -3.82
C CYS A 165 -31.33 -5.71 -3.01
N PRO A 166 -31.44 -6.13 -1.73
CA PRO A 166 -32.67 -5.99 -0.93
C PRO A 166 -33.09 -4.54 -0.66
N VAL A 167 -32.14 -3.62 -0.75
CA VAL A 167 -32.31 -2.20 -0.36
C VAL A 167 -32.45 -1.26 -1.56
N LEU A 168 -32.64 -1.80 -2.76
CA LEU A 168 -32.94 -0.97 -3.94
C LEU A 168 -34.24 -0.20 -3.77
N ASN A 169 -34.31 0.94 -4.45
CA ASN A 169 -35.44 1.88 -4.42
C ASN A 169 -35.82 2.36 -3.01
N THR A 170 -34.94 2.19 -2.03
CA THR A 170 -35.13 2.61 -0.65
C THR A 170 -34.38 3.91 -0.41
N PRO A 171 -35.04 4.98 0.07
CA PRO A 171 -34.37 6.22 0.48
C PRO A 171 -33.35 5.97 1.60
N LEU A 172 -32.20 6.65 1.55
CA LEU A 172 -31.16 6.49 2.58
C LEU A 172 -31.64 6.73 4.02
N ARG A 173 -32.55 7.70 4.23
CA ARG A 173 -33.16 7.92 5.56
C ARG A 173 -33.89 6.69 6.09
N GLN A 174 -34.57 5.95 5.21
CA GLN A 174 -35.32 4.75 5.62
C GLN A 174 -34.35 3.61 5.93
N LEU A 175 -33.20 3.53 5.25
CA LEU A 175 -32.16 2.55 5.61
C LEU A 175 -31.61 2.78 7.02
N ASN A 176 -31.38 4.04 7.40
CA ASN A 176 -30.95 4.36 8.76
C ASN A 176 -32.01 3.99 9.81
N GLU A 177 -33.29 4.09 9.48
CA GLU A 177 -34.40 3.67 10.36
C GLU A 177 -34.49 2.14 10.47
N LEU A 178 -34.44 1.44 9.33
CA LEU A 178 -34.49 -0.02 9.24
C LEU A 178 -33.32 -0.69 9.96
N PHE A 179 -32.14 -0.07 9.92
CA PHE A 179 -30.90 -0.59 10.49
C PHE A 179 -30.31 0.33 11.56
N SER A 180 -31.14 0.77 12.51
CA SER A 180 -30.77 1.74 13.56
C SER A 180 -29.60 1.33 14.47
N THR A 181 -29.25 0.04 14.53
CA THR A 181 -28.11 -0.47 15.30
C THR A 181 -26.83 -0.62 14.47
N LEU A 182 -26.89 -0.38 13.16
CA LEU A 182 -25.76 -0.46 12.27
C LEU A 182 -25.02 0.87 12.26
N ARG A 183 -23.73 0.84 12.63
CA ARG A 183 -22.87 2.03 12.51
C ARG A 183 -22.25 2.08 11.11
N ALA A 184 -23.10 2.38 10.13
CA ALA A 184 -22.65 2.61 8.76
C ALA A 184 -23.44 3.74 8.09
N ILE A 185 -22.81 4.43 7.15
CA ILE A 185 -23.41 5.52 6.40
C ILE A 185 -22.94 5.49 4.94
N VAL A 186 -23.87 5.67 4.01
CA VAL A 186 -23.53 5.86 2.59
C VAL A 186 -23.04 7.31 2.41
N VAL A 187 -21.78 7.47 2.03
CA VAL A 187 -21.12 8.78 1.90
C VAL A 187 -20.96 9.23 0.45
N GLY A 188 -21.12 8.31 -0.50
CA GLY A 188 -20.98 8.60 -1.92
C GLY A 188 -21.74 7.60 -2.77
N ILE A 189 -22.31 8.08 -3.87
CA ILE A 189 -22.91 7.23 -4.91
C ILE A 189 -22.26 7.60 -6.23
N ARG A 190 -21.75 6.61 -6.96
CA ARG A 190 -21.32 6.75 -8.34
C ARG A 190 -22.35 6.07 -9.24
N ARG A 191 -23.00 6.88 -10.07
CA ARG A 191 -24.00 6.46 -11.06
C ARG A 191 -23.58 6.99 -12.42
N ASP A 192 -23.58 6.13 -13.44
CA ASP A 192 -23.18 6.49 -14.80
C ASP A 192 -21.82 7.22 -14.88
N GLY A 193 -20.86 6.79 -14.06
CA GLY A 193 -19.51 7.37 -13.99
C GLY A 193 -19.40 8.67 -13.20
N ARG A 194 -20.51 9.25 -12.71
CA ARG A 194 -20.50 10.48 -11.91
C ARG A 194 -20.62 10.15 -10.42
N LEU A 195 -19.63 10.59 -9.63
CA LEU A 195 -19.64 10.49 -8.17
C LEU A 195 -20.30 11.74 -7.55
N PHE A 196 -21.21 11.53 -6.60
CA PHE A 196 -21.85 12.60 -5.83
C PHE A 196 -22.06 12.17 -4.36
N ALA A 197 -22.15 13.14 -3.46
CA ALA A 197 -22.55 12.92 -2.08
C ALA A 197 -24.09 12.84 -2.02
N PRO A 198 -24.68 11.79 -1.43
CA PRO A 198 -26.11 11.61 -1.46
C PRO A 198 -26.84 12.38 -0.36
N ASP A 199 -28.06 12.80 -0.65
CA ASP A 199 -29.00 13.37 0.31
C ASP A 199 -29.83 12.28 1.00
N PRO A 200 -30.41 12.53 2.19
CA PRO A 200 -31.23 11.53 2.90
C PRO A 200 -32.45 11.01 2.12
N GLY A 201 -32.91 11.77 1.12
CA GLY A 201 -34.01 11.40 0.24
C GLY A 201 -33.61 10.56 -0.96
N ASP A 202 -32.32 10.47 -1.29
CA ASP A 202 -31.84 9.75 -2.44
C ASP A 202 -32.04 8.25 -2.29
N GLN A 203 -32.34 7.62 -3.42
CA GLN A 203 -32.59 6.18 -3.50
C GLN A 203 -31.44 5.47 -4.18
N LEU A 204 -31.16 4.27 -3.68
CA LEU A 204 -30.22 3.34 -4.27
C LEU A 204 -30.86 2.64 -5.47
N LEU A 205 -30.17 2.63 -6.61
CA LEU A 205 -30.63 1.96 -7.83
C LEU A 205 -29.69 0.79 -8.17
N ALA A 206 -30.18 -0.11 -9.03
CA ALA A 206 -29.34 -1.16 -9.59
C ALA A 206 -28.16 -0.54 -10.35
N ASP A 207 -27.03 -1.24 -10.35
CA ASP A 207 -25.77 -0.82 -10.98
C ASP A 207 -25.08 0.40 -10.36
N ASP A 208 -25.63 0.97 -9.28
CA ASP A 208 -24.93 1.99 -8.49
C ASP A 208 -23.66 1.43 -7.84
N GLN A 209 -22.63 2.25 -7.81
CA GLN A 209 -21.43 2.04 -6.99
C GLN A 209 -21.52 2.92 -5.75
N ILE A 210 -21.77 2.32 -4.60
CA ILE A 210 -21.89 3.07 -3.34
C ILE A 210 -20.61 3.01 -2.53
N TYR A 211 -20.32 4.10 -1.83
CA TYR A 211 -19.26 4.18 -0.84
C TYR A 211 -19.90 4.22 0.54
N VAL A 212 -19.64 3.19 1.35
CA VAL A 212 -20.20 3.01 2.69
C VAL A 212 -19.09 3.16 3.71
N PHE A 213 -19.25 4.10 4.64
CA PHE A 213 -18.35 4.24 5.77
C PHE A 213 -18.93 3.47 6.96
N SER A 214 -18.20 2.47 7.46
CA SER A 214 -18.68 1.53 8.50
C SER A 214 -17.68 1.42 9.64
N HIS A 215 -18.20 1.22 10.86
CA HIS A 215 -17.37 0.76 11.98
C HIS A 215 -16.86 -0.67 11.73
N PHE A 216 -15.65 -1.00 12.19
CA PHE A 216 -15.00 -2.29 11.89
C PHE A 216 -15.82 -3.50 12.38
N GLU A 217 -16.50 -3.39 13.51
CA GLU A 217 -17.34 -4.46 14.08
C GLU A 217 -18.61 -4.72 13.25
N ASP A 218 -19.09 -3.72 12.52
CA ASP A 218 -20.32 -3.80 11.74
C ASP A 218 -20.06 -4.13 10.26
N LEU A 219 -18.80 -4.37 9.87
CA LEU A 219 -18.41 -4.56 8.48
C LEU A 219 -19.22 -5.63 7.73
N ASN A 220 -19.31 -6.83 8.30
CA ASN A 220 -20.02 -7.95 7.69
C ASN A 220 -21.51 -7.66 7.58
N ARG A 221 -22.10 -7.06 8.62
CA ARG A 221 -23.51 -6.66 8.63
C ARG A 221 -23.79 -5.62 7.55
N SER A 222 -22.90 -4.63 7.39
CA SER A 222 -22.99 -3.62 6.33
C SER A 222 -23.01 -4.27 4.95
N ILE A 223 -22.11 -5.21 4.68
CA ILE A 223 -22.04 -5.93 3.40
C ILE A 223 -23.33 -6.76 3.16
N GLU A 224 -23.79 -7.49 4.18
CA GLU A 224 -25.00 -8.33 4.10
C GLU A 224 -26.28 -7.53 3.79
N ILE A 225 -26.42 -6.33 4.36
CA ILE A 225 -27.57 -5.45 4.13
C ILE A 225 -27.70 -5.05 2.66
N PHE A 226 -26.58 -4.82 1.98
CA PHE A 226 -26.57 -4.54 0.54
C PHE A 226 -26.70 -5.80 -0.33
N GLY A 227 -27.17 -6.91 0.23
CA GLY A 227 -27.45 -8.15 -0.50
C GLY A 227 -26.21 -8.95 -0.87
N LYS A 228 -25.04 -8.55 -0.38
CA LYS A 228 -23.80 -9.24 -0.66
C LYS A 228 -23.59 -10.33 0.37
N THR A 229 -23.40 -11.55 -0.11
CA THR A 229 -22.99 -12.66 0.75
C THR A 229 -21.48 -12.64 0.89
N THR A 230 -20.99 -12.38 2.10
CA THR A 230 -19.64 -12.77 2.50
C THR A 230 -19.59 -14.29 2.61
N LYS A 231 -19.40 -14.99 1.49
CA LYS A 231 -18.95 -16.38 1.56
C LYS A 231 -17.63 -16.36 2.32
N LYS A 232 -17.59 -17.02 3.48
CA LYS A 232 -16.34 -17.23 4.20
C LYS A 232 -15.35 -17.84 3.21
N GLN A 233 -14.24 -17.15 2.98
CA GLN A 233 -13.17 -17.67 2.13
C GLN A 233 -12.50 -18.83 2.88
N GLU A 234 -13.08 -20.02 2.77
CA GLU A 234 -12.55 -21.21 3.44
C GLU A 234 -11.32 -21.74 2.73
N ARG A 235 -11.10 -21.40 1.45
CA ARG A 235 -10.04 -21.94 0.61
C ARG A 235 -9.40 -20.83 -0.21
N ILE A 236 -8.09 -20.68 -0.08
CA ILE A 236 -7.29 -19.71 -0.83
C ILE A 236 -6.17 -20.48 -1.52
N VAL A 237 -5.99 -20.22 -2.82
CA VAL A 237 -4.85 -20.73 -3.59
C VAL A 237 -3.99 -19.52 -3.97
N ILE A 238 -2.72 -19.57 -3.58
CA ILE A 238 -1.69 -18.58 -3.91
C ILE A 238 -0.81 -19.21 -4.99
N VAL A 239 -0.63 -18.50 -6.10
CA VAL A 239 0.27 -18.93 -7.18
C VAL A 239 1.55 -18.12 -7.05
N GLY A 240 2.66 -18.81 -6.74
CA GLY A 240 3.96 -18.24 -6.41
C GLY A 240 4.25 -18.24 -4.90
N GLY A 241 5.34 -18.90 -4.53
CA GLY A 241 5.89 -19.03 -3.17
C GLY A 241 7.03 -18.04 -2.85
N GLY A 242 7.24 -17.02 -3.69
CA GLY A 242 8.19 -15.95 -3.40
C GLY A 242 7.78 -15.05 -2.23
N ASN A 243 8.53 -13.97 -1.98
CA ASN A 243 8.37 -13.10 -0.82
C ASN A 243 6.92 -12.63 -0.56
N VAL A 244 6.21 -12.21 -1.61
CA VAL A 244 4.81 -11.74 -1.50
C VAL A 244 3.87 -12.89 -1.15
N GLY A 245 3.95 -14.02 -1.86
CA GLY A 245 3.09 -15.18 -1.62
C GLY A 245 3.28 -15.75 -0.23
N LEU A 246 4.54 -15.82 0.24
CA LEU A 246 4.89 -16.22 1.59
C LEU A 246 4.34 -15.23 2.64
N ALA A 247 4.44 -13.92 2.41
CA ALA A 247 3.90 -12.91 3.31
C ALA A 247 2.37 -13.01 3.43
N VAL A 248 1.66 -13.17 2.31
CA VAL A 248 0.21 -13.38 2.29
C VAL A 248 -0.16 -14.66 3.04
N ALA A 249 0.54 -15.78 2.77
CA ALA A 249 0.27 -17.06 3.43
C ALA A 249 0.46 -16.98 4.95
N ARG A 250 1.57 -16.40 5.42
CA ARG A 250 1.82 -16.19 6.86
C ARG A 250 0.75 -15.34 7.53
N ALA A 251 0.34 -14.26 6.88
CA ALA A 251 -0.73 -13.41 7.41
C ALA A 251 -2.06 -14.16 7.50
N LEU A 252 -2.37 -15.04 6.54
CA LEU A 252 -3.56 -15.89 6.59
C LEU A 252 -3.47 -16.95 7.70
N GLU A 253 -2.30 -17.52 7.98
CA GLU A 253 -2.11 -18.48 9.08
C GLU A 253 -2.31 -17.86 10.46
N ALA A 254 -1.94 -16.59 10.60
CA ALA A 254 -2.07 -15.80 11.83
C ALA A 254 -3.52 -15.35 12.12
N ARG A 255 -4.44 -15.45 11.15
CA ARG A 255 -5.85 -15.07 11.37
C ARG A 255 -6.53 -16.04 12.34
N SER A 256 -7.40 -15.50 13.19
CA SER A 256 -8.22 -16.31 14.12
C SER A 256 -9.23 -17.21 13.39
N THR A 257 -9.63 -16.83 12.17
CA THR A 257 -10.50 -17.67 11.32
C THR A 257 -9.64 -18.61 10.48
N ARG A 258 -9.90 -19.91 10.59
CA ARG A 258 -9.17 -20.93 9.84
C ARG A 258 -9.50 -20.83 8.35
N VAL A 259 -8.47 -20.63 7.54
CA VAL A 259 -8.51 -20.64 6.07
C VAL A 259 -7.61 -21.75 5.56
N HIS A 260 -8.11 -22.56 4.62
CA HIS A 260 -7.31 -23.58 3.94
C HIS A 260 -6.51 -22.94 2.81
N THR A 261 -5.25 -22.61 3.11
CA THR A 261 -4.35 -22.00 2.14
C THR A 261 -3.51 -23.08 1.43
N LYS A 262 -3.37 -22.95 0.11
CA LYS A 262 -2.42 -23.73 -0.69
C LYS A 262 -1.53 -22.78 -1.50
N ILE A 263 -0.24 -23.05 -1.56
CA ILE A 263 0.70 -22.38 -2.47
C ILE A 263 1.02 -23.34 -3.62
N ILE A 264 1.05 -22.83 -4.85
CA ILE A 264 1.58 -23.53 -6.02
C ILE A 264 2.84 -22.77 -6.45
N GLU A 265 4.01 -23.40 -6.33
CA GLU A 265 5.30 -22.83 -6.70
C GLU A 265 6.00 -23.73 -7.72
N LYS A 266 6.33 -23.17 -8.87
CA LYS A 266 6.92 -23.89 -10.00
C LYS A 266 8.37 -24.31 -9.73
N ASP A 267 9.11 -23.52 -8.95
CA ASP A 267 10.50 -23.80 -8.65
C ASP A 267 10.64 -24.61 -7.35
N ARG A 268 11.27 -25.77 -7.45
CA ARG A 268 11.36 -26.70 -6.31
C ARG A 268 12.07 -26.11 -5.11
N ALA A 269 13.17 -25.41 -5.31
CA ALA A 269 13.94 -24.83 -4.21
C ALA A 269 13.14 -23.75 -3.48
N GLN A 270 12.43 -22.89 -4.23
CA GLN A 270 11.52 -21.91 -3.65
C GLN A 270 10.32 -22.55 -2.95
N ALA A 271 9.76 -23.64 -3.50
CA ALA A 271 8.67 -24.37 -2.89
C ALA A 271 9.09 -24.98 -1.54
N GLU A 272 10.26 -25.61 -1.48
CA GLU A 272 10.84 -26.16 -0.25
C GLU A 272 11.09 -25.05 0.79
N ALA A 273 11.71 -23.94 0.38
CA ALA A 273 11.95 -22.79 1.28
C ALA A 273 10.65 -22.13 1.79
N ALA A 274 9.61 -22.05 0.95
CA ALA A 274 8.31 -21.55 1.36
C ALA A 274 7.62 -22.50 2.34
N ALA A 275 7.72 -23.81 2.13
CA ALA A 275 7.16 -24.83 3.01
C ALA A 275 7.81 -24.81 4.41
N ASP A 276 9.13 -24.63 4.49
CA ASP A 276 9.84 -24.50 5.77
C ASP A 276 9.38 -23.28 6.58
N GLY A 277 8.89 -22.25 5.90
CA GLY A 277 8.46 -20.99 6.50
C GLY A 277 6.98 -20.91 6.89
N LEU A 278 6.22 -22.00 6.78
CA LEU A 278 4.76 -22.08 6.94
C LEU A 278 4.35 -23.30 7.77
N GLU A 279 3.40 -23.12 8.70
CA GLU A 279 3.01 -24.22 9.60
C GLU A 279 1.74 -24.95 9.16
N ARG A 280 0.84 -24.25 8.47
CA ARG A 280 -0.54 -24.71 8.20
C ARG A 280 -0.90 -24.70 6.71
N THR A 281 -0.08 -24.09 5.89
CA THR A 281 -0.27 -23.92 4.44
C THR A 281 0.36 -25.09 3.68
N ILE A 282 -0.38 -25.67 2.74
CA ILE A 282 0.15 -26.74 1.89
C ILE A 282 0.89 -26.11 0.71
N VAL A 283 2.16 -26.45 0.50
CA VAL A 283 2.92 -26.02 -0.67
C VAL A 283 2.98 -27.17 -1.69
N LEU A 284 2.65 -26.86 -2.94
CA LEU A 284 2.63 -27.77 -4.08
C LEU A 284 3.61 -27.28 -5.14
N HIS A 285 4.27 -28.22 -5.82
CA HIS A 285 5.20 -27.98 -6.92
C HIS A 285 4.78 -28.74 -8.17
#